data_AF-A0A7J2MNN3-F1
#
_entry.id   AF-A0A7J2MNN3-F1
#
_cell.length_a   1.000
_cell.length_b   1.000
_cell.length_c   1.000
_cell.angle_alpha   90.00
_cell.angle_beta   90.00
_cell.angle_gamma   90.00
#
_symmetry.space_group_name_H-M   'P 1'
#
loop_
_entity.id
_entity.type
_entity.pdbx_description
1 polymer ?
#
loop_
_entity_poly.entity_id
_entity_poly.type
_entity_poly.pdbx_seq_one_letter_code
_entity_poly.pdbx_strand_id
1 'polypeptide(L)'
;MENVYDKIIKKILLGEIKTKQELHREKIKLCKEKGIKKIPPDSEIIKNLPDTLADGEKEILLSLLRKKPVRSLSGVTVVAVMTSPADCPHGRCVPCPGGVKRNTPQSYTGHEPAAMRAAMHNFDPYKQTRSRIDQLKTVGHPVDKIDFIVMGGTFTARDPFYQEWFIKRCFDGLNGSHSRDLKEAQKKNETAESRCIGLTIETRPDWCRIQHIDKILEFGATRIELGVQTTFDSLLYKMKRGHTVTDTILATKLAKDAGLKVCYHMMPGLPGSTMDMDKESFRTIFEDPR
;
A
#
# COMPACT_ATOMS: atom_id res chain seq x y z
N MET A 1 -39.13 12.91 8.03
CA MET A 1 -39.31 11.59 7.38
C MET A 1 -38.06 10.78 7.69
N GLU A 2 -38.20 9.69 8.45
CA GLU A 2 -37.08 8.86 8.89
C GLU A 2 -36.38 8.23 7.67
N ASN A 3 -35.07 8.45 7.55
CA ASN A 3 -34.28 7.97 6.42
C ASN A 3 -34.17 6.43 6.48
N VAL A 4 -34.05 5.76 5.32
CA VAL A 4 -33.89 4.30 5.26
C VAL A 4 -32.65 3.86 6.05
N TYR A 5 -31.61 4.70 6.07
CA TYR A 5 -30.40 4.46 6.85
C TYR A 5 -30.66 4.47 8.36
N ASP A 6 -31.39 5.45 8.87
CA ASP A 6 -31.69 5.58 10.31
C ASP A 6 -32.48 4.35 10.83
N LYS A 7 -33.42 3.85 10.03
CA LYS A 7 -34.18 2.64 10.37
C LYS A 7 -33.29 1.41 10.44
N ILE A 8 -32.37 1.23 9.49
CA ILE A 8 -31.44 0.09 9.51
C ILE A 8 -30.51 0.20 10.72
N ILE A 9 -30.00 1.39 11.02
CA ILE A 9 -29.10 1.63 12.16
C ILE A 9 -29.81 1.30 13.48
N LYS A 10 -31.03 1.81 13.70
CA LYS A 10 -31.82 1.51 14.90
C LYS A 10 -32.06 0.01 15.08
N LYS A 11 -32.43 -0.71 14.01
CA LYS A 11 -32.67 -2.15 14.07
C LYS A 11 -31.41 -2.96 14.41
N ILE A 12 -30.23 -2.53 13.95
CA ILE A 12 -28.97 -3.16 14.33
C ILE A 12 -28.66 -2.90 15.82
N LEU A 13 -28.84 -1.67 16.30
CA LEU A 13 -28.58 -1.30 17.70
C LEU A 13 -29.55 -1.97 18.68
N LEU A 14 -30.81 -2.15 18.30
CA LEU A 14 -31.82 -2.91 19.06
C LEU A 14 -31.56 -4.43 19.04
N GLY A 15 -30.56 -4.90 18.30
CA GLY A 15 -30.22 -6.32 18.19
C GLY A 15 -31.21 -7.14 17.35
N GLU A 16 -32.09 -6.50 16.58
CA GLU A 16 -33.01 -7.17 15.65
C GLU A 16 -32.28 -7.75 14.43
N ILE A 17 -31.11 -7.17 14.09
CA ILE A 17 -30.26 -7.63 12.99
C ILE A 17 -28.90 -8.03 13.57
N LYS A 18 -28.61 -9.33 13.56
CA LYS A 18 -27.38 -9.93 14.09
C LYS A 18 -26.49 -10.53 13.00
N THR A 19 -27.05 -10.82 11.83
CA THR A 19 -26.30 -11.43 10.72
C THR A 19 -26.35 -10.61 9.43
N LYS A 20 -25.37 -10.81 8.55
CA LYS A 20 -25.37 -10.18 7.21
C LYS A 20 -26.55 -10.62 6.34
N GLN A 21 -27.06 -11.83 6.55
CA GLN A 21 -28.23 -12.31 5.82
C GLN A 21 -29.50 -11.58 6.26
N GLU A 22 -29.69 -11.38 7.56
CA GLU A 22 -30.79 -10.57 8.11
C GLU A 22 -30.71 -9.13 7.63
N LEU A 23 -29.51 -8.54 7.65
CA LEU A 23 -29.28 -7.19 7.14
C LEU A 23 -29.70 -7.08 5.68
N HIS A 24 -29.33 -8.06 4.84
CA HIS A 24 -29.70 -8.07 3.43
C HIS A 24 -31.22 -8.19 3.22
N ARG A 25 -31.90 -9.05 3.99
CA ARG A 25 -33.36 -9.20 3.95
C ARG A 25 -34.07 -7.90 4.33
N GLU A 26 -33.63 -7.24 5.39
CA GLU A 26 -34.20 -5.97 5.84
C GLU A 26 -33.96 -4.84 4.83
N LYS A 27 -32.79 -4.79 4.20
CA LYS A 27 -32.55 -3.84 3.09
C LYS A 27 -33.53 -4.03 1.94
N ILE A 28 -33.80 -5.27 1.53
CA ILE A 28 -34.77 -5.56 0.46
C ILE A 28 -36.18 -5.12 0.89
N LYS A 29 -36.58 -5.44 2.12
CA LYS A 29 -37.89 -5.08 2.68
C LYS A 29 -38.10 -3.55 2.67
N LEU A 30 -37.14 -2.81 3.21
CA LEU A 30 -37.19 -1.34 3.26
C LEU A 30 -37.15 -0.70 1.86
N CYS A 31 -36.39 -1.27 0.92
CA CYS A 31 -36.38 -0.78 -0.47
C CYS A 31 -37.73 -0.97 -1.16
N LYS A 32 -38.42 -2.09 -0.90
CA LYS A 32 -39.78 -2.33 -1.40
C LYS A 32 -40.79 -1.35 -0.79
N GLU A 33 -40.75 -1.15 0.53
CA GLU A 33 -41.65 -0.22 1.24
C GLU A 33 -41.49 1.23 0.80
N LYS A 34 -40.28 1.65 0.42
CA LYS A 34 -39.94 3.03 0.06
C LYS A 34 -39.78 3.27 -1.45
N GLY A 35 -40.00 2.26 -2.30
CA GLY A 35 -39.90 2.37 -3.76
C GLY A 35 -38.48 2.62 -4.30
N ILE A 36 -37.44 2.21 -3.56
CA ILE A 36 -36.04 2.43 -3.95
C ILE A 36 -35.62 1.33 -4.94
N LYS A 37 -35.19 1.72 -6.15
CA LYS A 37 -34.81 0.78 -7.23
C LYS A 37 -33.50 0.03 -6.98
N LYS A 38 -32.61 0.55 -6.14
CA LYS A 38 -31.27 0.00 -5.89
C LYS A 38 -31.06 -0.26 -4.41
N ILE A 39 -30.68 -1.49 -4.07
CA ILE A 39 -30.35 -1.86 -2.69
C ILE A 39 -29.06 -1.11 -2.27
N PRO A 40 -29.08 -0.34 -1.17
CA PRO A 40 -27.92 0.43 -0.75
C PRO A 40 -26.77 -0.50 -0.29
N PRO A 41 -25.52 -0.28 -0.77
CA PRO A 41 -24.36 -1.01 -0.31
C PRO A 41 -24.06 -0.70 1.16
N ASP A 42 -23.43 -1.63 1.88
CA ASP A 42 -23.10 -1.46 3.30
C ASP A 42 -22.27 -0.19 3.56
N SER A 43 -21.39 0.18 2.61
CA SER A 43 -20.59 1.41 2.68
C SER A 43 -21.41 2.71 2.67
N GLU A 44 -22.58 2.70 2.04
CA GLU A 44 -23.48 3.87 2.04
C GLU A 44 -24.18 4.02 3.39
N ILE A 45 -24.44 2.91 4.08
CA ILE A 45 -24.96 2.92 5.46
C ILE A 45 -23.89 3.43 6.42
N ILE A 46 -22.64 2.98 6.26
CA ILE A 46 -21.50 3.45 7.07
C ILE A 46 -21.29 4.97 6.92
N LYS A 47 -21.43 5.50 5.70
CA LYS A 47 -21.28 6.94 5.43
C LYS A 47 -22.38 7.80 6.09
N ASN A 48 -23.56 7.24 6.32
CA ASN A 48 -24.71 7.92 6.92
C ASN A 48 -24.87 7.60 8.42
N LEU A 49 -23.81 7.12 9.09
CA LEU A 49 -23.85 6.92 10.54
C LEU A 49 -23.93 8.29 11.25
N PRO A 50 -24.83 8.48 12.23
CA PRO A 50 -24.86 9.68 13.04
C PRO A 50 -23.54 9.90 13.78
N ASP A 51 -23.02 11.13 13.72
CA ASP A 51 -21.80 11.52 14.46
C ASP A 51 -22.00 11.52 16.00
N THR A 52 -23.25 11.43 16.46
CA THR A 52 -23.64 11.41 17.89
C THR A 52 -23.61 10.02 18.54
N LEU A 53 -23.26 8.97 17.79
CA LEU A 53 -23.21 7.60 18.32
C LEU A 53 -22.06 7.42 19.32
N ALA A 54 -22.31 6.65 20.39
CA ALA A 54 -21.25 6.26 21.33
C ALA A 54 -20.26 5.28 20.66
N ASP A 55 -19.00 5.27 21.12
CA ASP A 55 -17.94 4.42 20.52
C ASP A 55 -18.32 2.93 20.50
N GLY A 56 -18.99 2.43 21.55
CA GLY A 56 -19.47 1.05 21.62
C GLY A 56 -20.58 0.72 20.61
N GLU A 57 -21.47 1.66 20.32
CA GLU A 57 -22.53 1.49 19.32
C GLU A 57 -21.96 1.46 17.89
N LYS A 58 -20.97 2.32 17.65
CA LYS A 58 -20.24 2.38 16.38
C LYS A 58 -19.49 1.09 16.10
N GLU A 59 -18.92 0.46 17.12
CA GLU A 59 -18.22 -0.82 16.99
C GLU A 59 -19.17 -1.97 16.61
N ILE A 60 -20.36 -2.05 17.24
CA ILE A 60 -21.41 -3.04 16.89
C ILE A 60 -21.82 -2.88 15.43
N LEU A 61 -22.11 -1.65 14.99
CA LEU A 61 -22.51 -1.36 13.62
C LEU A 61 -21.41 -1.71 12.60
N LEU A 62 -20.16 -1.34 12.88
CA LEU A 62 -19.02 -1.63 12.02
C LEU A 62 -18.70 -3.13 11.94
N SER A 63 -18.94 -3.89 13.01
CA SER A 63 -18.74 -5.35 13.01
C SER A 63 -19.61 -6.06 11.97
N LEU A 64 -20.85 -5.58 11.79
CA LEU A 64 -21.83 -6.16 10.88
C LEU A 64 -21.70 -5.60 9.44
N LEU A 65 -21.48 -4.29 9.31
CA LEU A 65 -21.47 -3.57 8.03
C LEU A 65 -20.14 -3.66 7.27
N ARG A 66 -19.02 -3.98 7.92
CA ARG A 66 -17.73 -4.15 7.23
C ARG A 66 -17.78 -5.35 6.29
N LYS A 67 -17.45 -5.14 5.00
CA LYS A 67 -17.50 -6.17 3.95
C LYS A 67 -16.64 -7.41 4.27
N LYS A 68 -15.46 -7.20 4.87
CA LYS A 68 -14.60 -8.26 5.44
C LYS A 68 -13.88 -7.71 6.68
N PRO A 69 -13.79 -8.45 7.80
CA PRO A 69 -12.83 -8.12 8.83
C PRO A 69 -11.43 -8.17 8.21
N VAL A 70 -10.64 -7.12 8.41
CA VAL A 70 -9.24 -7.14 8.01
C VAL A 70 -8.57 -8.17 8.92
N ARG A 71 -7.68 -9.01 8.38
CA ARG A 71 -6.75 -9.82 9.19
C ARG A 71 -5.75 -8.97 9.99
N SER A 72 -5.93 -7.65 10.11
CA SER A 72 -5.07 -6.76 10.88
C SER A 72 -5.53 -6.73 12.33
N LEU A 73 -5.15 -7.74 13.12
CA LEU A 73 -5.26 -7.73 14.58
C LEU A 73 -4.61 -6.49 15.22
N SER A 74 -3.70 -5.80 14.52
CA SER A 74 -2.92 -4.65 15.00
C SER A 74 -3.57 -3.28 14.75
N GLY A 75 -4.69 -3.20 14.02
CA GLY A 75 -5.33 -1.92 13.68
C GLY A 75 -4.53 -1.02 12.72
N VAL A 76 -3.44 -1.52 12.15
CA VAL A 76 -2.62 -0.82 11.15
C VAL A 76 -3.16 -1.08 9.75
N THR A 77 -3.38 -0.01 8.99
CA THR A 77 -3.89 -0.07 7.62
C THR A 77 -2.79 0.17 6.61
N VAL A 78 -2.67 -0.74 5.64
CA VAL A 78 -1.67 -0.62 4.56
C VAL A 78 -2.19 0.27 3.45
N VAL A 79 -1.43 1.31 3.12
CA VAL A 79 -1.70 2.21 1.99
C VAL A 79 -0.50 2.15 1.04
N ALA A 80 -0.76 1.70 -0.18
CA ALA A 80 0.27 1.56 -1.20
C ALA A 80 -0.04 2.47 -2.39
N VAL A 81 0.97 3.23 -2.82
CA VAL A 81 0.92 4.18 -3.95
C VAL A 81 2.01 3.83 -4.94
N MET A 82 1.79 4.16 -6.21
CA MET A 82 2.77 3.89 -7.27
C MET A 82 3.35 5.18 -7.82
N THR A 83 4.66 5.15 -8.07
CA THR A 83 5.37 6.22 -8.79
C THR A 83 4.96 6.25 -10.25
N SER A 84 5.22 7.37 -10.93
CA SER A 84 5.02 7.43 -12.38
C SER A 84 5.91 6.42 -13.11
N PRO A 85 5.47 5.88 -14.26
CA PRO A 85 6.29 5.01 -15.10
C PRO A 85 7.60 5.70 -15.48
N ALA A 86 8.71 5.00 -15.30
CA ALA A 86 10.04 5.44 -15.71
C ALA A 86 10.86 4.23 -16.15
N ASP A 87 11.82 4.45 -17.04
CA ASP A 87 12.71 3.41 -17.48
C ASP A 87 13.75 3.08 -16.41
N CYS A 88 14.06 1.78 -16.30
CA CYS A 88 15.14 1.31 -15.45
C CYS A 88 16.49 1.77 -16.04
N PRO A 89 17.44 2.25 -15.21
CA PRO A 89 18.76 2.69 -15.69
C PRO A 89 19.58 1.64 -16.45
N HIS A 90 19.36 0.35 -16.16
CA HIS A 90 20.05 -0.77 -16.81
C HIS A 90 19.29 -1.33 -18.03
N GLY A 91 18.15 -0.75 -18.39
CA GLY A 91 17.22 -1.29 -19.38
C GLY A 91 16.23 -2.30 -18.81
N ARG A 92 15.68 -3.17 -19.66
CA ARG A 92 14.55 -4.04 -19.33
C ARG A 92 15.00 -5.45 -18.97
N CYS A 93 14.58 -5.93 -17.79
CA CYS A 93 14.74 -7.34 -17.41
C CYS A 93 13.82 -8.24 -18.24
N VAL A 94 14.24 -9.48 -18.49
CA VAL A 94 13.46 -10.49 -19.23
C VAL A 94 12.05 -10.71 -18.65
N PRO A 95 11.86 -10.90 -17.32
CA PRO A 95 10.53 -11.16 -16.78
C PRO A 95 9.69 -9.88 -16.56
N CYS A 96 10.19 -8.68 -16.85
CA CYS A 96 9.50 -7.44 -16.46
C CYS A 96 8.22 -7.21 -17.29
N PRO A 97 7.01 -7.30 -16.70
CA PRO A 97 5.77 -7.10 -17.42
C PRO A 97 5.41 -5.63 -17.62
N GLY A 98 6.04 -4.70 -16.90
CA GLY A 98 5.66 -3.30 -16.86
C GLY A 98 6.50 -2.38 -17.75
N GLY A 99 6.45 -1.09 -17.39
CA GLY A 99 7.29 -0.03 -17.95
C GLY A 99 6.51 1.04 -18.71
N VAL A 100 7.23 2.06 -19.18
CA VAL A 100 6.67 3.25 -19.83
C VAL A 100 5.73 2.90 -20.99
N LYS A 101 6.10 1.90 -21.81
CA LYS A 101 5.27 1.44 -22.95
C LYS A 101 3.89 0.91 -22.57
N ARG A 102 3.72 0.43 -21.33
CA ARG A 102 2.45 -0.10 -20.81
C ARG A 102 1.78 0.88 -19.85
N ASN A 103 2.36 2.07 -19.65
CA ASN A 103 1.91 3.07 -18.69
C ASN A 103 1.75 2.49 -17.27
N THR A 104 2.68 1.63 -16.87
CA THR A 104 2.76 1.06 -15.51
C THR A 104 4.16 1.24 -14.95
N PRO A 105 4.32 1.32 -13.62
CA PRO A 105 5.64 1.23 -13.01
C PRO A 105 6.30 -0.09 -13.39
N GLN A 106 7.62 -0.13 -13.28
CA GLN A 106 8.38 -1.35 -13.57
C GLN A 106 7.92 -2.49 -12.67
N SER A 107 7.93 -3.71 -13.22
CA SER A 107 7.49 -4.94 -12.56
C SER A 107 5.97 -5.15 -12.42
N TYR A 108 5.10 -4.19 -12.75
CA TYR A 108 3.64 -4.31 -12.59
C TYR A 108 2.89 -4.48 -13.92
N THR A 109 1.80 -5.24 -13.89
CA THR A 109 0.98 -5.54 -15.08
C THR A 109 -0.07 -4.46 -15.39
N GLY A 110 -0.47 -3.66 -14.38
CA GLY A 110 -1.51 -2.63 -14.52
C GLY A 110 -2.90 -3.08 -14.07
N HIS A 111 -3.09 -4.39 -13.86
CA HIS A 111 -4.37 -4.97 -13.44
C HIS A 111 -4.48 -5.11 -11.93
N GLU A 112 -3.39 -4.88 -11.20
CA GLU A 112 -3.39 -4.90 -9.75
C GLU A 112 -4.23 -3.72 -9.23
N PRO A 113 -5.03 -3.88 -8.16
CA PRO A 113 -5.88 -2.80 -7.67
C PRO A 113 -5.13 -1.50 -7.35
N ALA A 114 -3.87 -1.59 -6.91
CA ALA A 114 -3.04 -0.41 -6.68
C ALA A 114 -2.58 0.25 -7.98
N ALA A 115 -2.20 -0.54 -9.00
CA ALA A 115 -1.83 -0.04 -10.31
C ALA A 115 -3.00 0.64 -11.03
N MET A 116 -4.19 0.03 -10.99
CA MET A 116 -5.40 0.63 -11.55
C MET A 116 -5.73 1.97 -10.88
N ARG A 117 -5.63 2.06 -9.54
CA ARG A 117 -5.82 3.34 -8.82
C ARG A 117 -4.77 4.38 -9.21
N ALA A 118 -3.52 3.97 -9.35
CA ALA A 118 -2.45 4.87 -9.75
C ALA A 118 -2.71 5.44 -11.15
N ALA A 119 -3.09 4.59 -12.11
CA ALA A 119 -3.45 5.01 -13.47
C ALA A 119 -4.66 5.96 -13.48
N MET A 120 -5.71 5.69 -12.71
CA MET A 120 -6.89 6.58 -12.59
C MET A 120 -6.52 7.99 -12.11
N HIS A 121 -5.48 8.10 -11.28
CA HIS A 121 -5.00 9.36 -10.73
C HIS A 121 -3.77 9.92 -11.46
N ASN A 122 -3.43 9.40 -12.64
CA ASN A 122 -2.24 9.78 -13.42
C ASN A 122 -0.95 9.79 -12.59
N PHE A 123 -0.82 8.82 -11.68
CA PHE A 123 0.31 8.67 -10.76
C PHE A 123 0.55 9.89 -9.84
N ASP A 124 -0.46 10.73 -9.60
CA ASP A 124 -0.38 11.83 -8.64
C ASP A 124 -0.34 11.26 -7.20
N PRO A 125 0.76 11.48 -6.45
CA PRO A 125 0.94 10.94 -5.10
C PRO A 125 -0.13 11.40 -4.10
N TYR A 126 -0.58 12.65 -4.18
CA TYR A 126 -1.58 13.21 -3.26
C TYR A 126 -2.95 12.60 -3.54
N LYS A 127 -3.37 12.56 -4.80
CA LYS A 127 -4.67 12.01 -5.21
C LYS A 127 -4.76 10.51 -4.92
N GLN A 128 -3.70 9.75 -5.22
CA GLN A 128 -3.63 8.33 -4.89
C GLN A 128 -3.81 8.08 -3.38
N THR A 129 -3.07 8.85 -2.56
CA THR A 129 -3.10 8.73 -1.10
C THR A 129 -4.48 9.10 -0.54
N ARG A 130 -5.00 10.29 -0.89
CA ARG A 130 -6.30 10.78 -0.44
C ARG A 130 -7.44 9.85 -0.81
N SER A 131 -7.51 9.50 -2.09
CA SER A 131 -8.56 8.60 -2.60
C SER A 131 -8.55 7.25 -1.87
N ARG A 132 -7.36 6.72 -1.54
CA ARG A 132 -7.24 5.45 -0.81
C ARG A 132 -7.70 5.57 0.64
N ILE A 133 -7.33 6.63 1.33
CA ILE A 133 -7.77 6.89 2.72
C ILE A 133 -9.29 7.05 2.77
N ASP A 134 -9.85 7.88 1.89
CA ASP A 134 -11.30 8.13 1.84
C ASP A 134 -12.09 6.86 1.52
N GLN A 135 -11.58 6.03 0.60
CA GLN A 135 -12.16 4.72 0.30
C GLN A 135 -12.18 3.82 1.54
N LEU A 136 -11.09 3.77 2.29
CA LEU A 136 -10.98 2.94 3.49
C LEU A 136 -11.91 3.45 4.60
N LYS A 137 -11.98 4.77 4.83
CA LYS A 137 -12.95 5.39 5.75
C LYS A 137 -14.40 5.06 5.38
N THR A 138 -14.74 5.15 4.09
CA THR A 138 -16.09 4.87 3.58
C THR A 138 -16.52 3.40 3.79
N VAL A 139 -15.56 2.48 3.77
CA VAL A 139 -15.80 1.05 4.05
C VAL A 139 -15.71 0.74 5.56
N GLY A 140 -15.41 1.75 6.39
CA GLY A 140 -15.36 1.66 7.84
C GLY A 140 -14.06 1.08 8.39
N HIS A 141 -12.97 1.04 7.60
CA HIS A 141 -11.66 0.61 8.07
C HIS A 141 -10.98 1.73 8.88
N PRO A 142 -10.27 1.39 9.98
CA PRO A 142 -9.48 2.37 10.71
C PRO A 142 -8.35 2.90 9.81
N VAL A 143 -8.07 4.19 9.91
CA VAL A 143 -7.02 4.86 9.12
C VAL A 143 -6.17 5.78 9.97
N ASP A 144 -6.18 5.55 11.29
CA ASP A 144 -5.42 6.31 12.29
C ASP A 144 -3.92 5.98 12.24
N LYS A 145 -3.59 4.73 11.90
CA LYS A 145 -2.22 4.21 11.75
C LYS A 145 -2.03 3.61 10.37
N ILE A 146 -1.13 4.20 9.60
CA ILE A 146 -0.85 3.82 8.22
C ILE A 146 0.56 3.24 8.10
N ASP A 147 0.67 2.02 7.58
CA ASP A 147 1.93 1.48 7.01
C ASP A 147 1.92 1.80 5.51
N PHE A 148 2.77 2.74 5.12
CA PHE A 148 2.78 3.35 3.80
C PHE A 148 3.81 2.68 2.90
N ILE A 149 3.45 2.38 1.65
CA ILE A 149 4.31 1.67 0.69
C ILE A 149 4.41 2.47 -0.60
N VAL A 150 5.63 2.83 -0.99
CA VAL A 150 5.95 3.45 -2.28
C VAL A 150 6.45 2.36 -3.23
N MET A 151 5.60 2.06 -4.22
CA MET A 151 5.82 1.00 -5.19
C MET A 151 6.35 1.55 -6.52
N GLY A 152 7.20 0.77 -7.19
CA GLY A 152 7.68 1.10 -8.54
C GLY A 152 9.11 0.67 -8.86
N GLY A 153 9.81 0.04 -7.90
CA GLY A 153 11.13 -0.60 -8.03
C GLY A 153 12.30 0.29 -8.48
N THR A 154 12.04 1.51 -8.95
CA THR A 154 12.98 2.44 -9.58
C THR A 154 12.94 3.82 -8.93
N PHE A 155 12.22 3.96 -7.82
CA PHE A 155 12.02 5.24 -7.15
C PHE A 155 13.34 5.93 -6.78
N THR A 156 14.28 5.19 -6.18
CA THR A 156 15.59 5.74 -5.78
C THR A 156 16.50 6.08 -6.95
N ALA A 157 16.16 5.64 -8.17
CA ALA A 157 16.84 5.99 -9.41
C ALA A 157 16.26 7.22 -10.11
N ARG A 158 15.17 7.79 -9.59
CA ARG A 158 14.54 8.98 -10.17
C ARG A 158 15.33 10.23 -9.81
N ASP A 159 15.04 11.31 -10.52
CA ASP A 159 15.53 12.64 -10.17
C ASP A 159 15.24 12.99 -8.70
N PRO A 160 16.21 13.55 -7.94
CA PRO A 160 16.02 13.86 -6.53
C PRO A 160 14.84 14.82 -6.24
N PHE A 161 14.56 15.78 -7.13
CA PHE A 161 13.41 16.67 -6.96
C PHE A 161 12.09 15.92 -7.13
N TYR A 162 12.03 14.95 -8.05
CA TYR A 162 10.88 14.06 -8.17
C TYR A 162 10.69 13.22 -6.90
N GLN A 163 11.76 12.66 -6.34
CA GLN A 163 11.68 11.82 -5.14
C GLN A 163 11.11 12.63 -3.95
N GLU A 164 11.71 13.79 -3.67
CA GLU A 164 11.28 14.65 -2.56
C GLU A 164 9.85 15.17 -2.76
N TRP A 165 9.52 15.64 -3.97
CA TRP A 165 8.16 16.05 -4.31
C TRP A 165 7.16 14.91 -4.10
N PHE A 166 7.49 13.70 -4.54
CA PHE A 166 6.58 12.56 -4.45
C PHE A 166 6.27 12.21 -3.00
N ILE A 167 7.30 12.06 -2.16
CA ILE A 167 7.13 11.76 -0.73
C ILE A 167 6.39 12.88 -0.01
N LYS A 168 6.77 14.14 -0.25
CA LYS A 168 6.08 15.30 0.32
C LYS A 168 4.59 15.27 0.01
N ARG A 169 4.22 15.03 -1.25
CA ARG A 169 2.82 14.99 -1.67
C ARG A 169 2.06 13.79 -1.13
N CYS A 170 2.73 12.66 -0.87
CA CYS A 170 2.15 11.55 -0.10
C CYS A 170 1.82 11.98 1.33
N PHE A 171 2.74 12.64 2.03
CA PHE A 171 2.47 13.20 3.37
C PHE A 171 1.37 14.25 3.36
N ASP A 172 1.35 15.18 2.40
CA ASP A 172 0.25 16.14 2.24
C ASP A 172 -1.11 15.40 2.10
N GLY A 173 -1.11 14.27 1.37
CA GLY A 173 -2.27 13.41 1.18
C GLY A 173 -2.69 12.67 2.45
N LEU A 174 -1.76 12.26 3.30
CA LEU A 174 -2.07 11.72 4.62
C LEU A 174 -2.66 12.82 5.53
N ASN A 175 -2.06 14.01 5.49
CA ASN A 175 -2.32 15.07 6.45
C ASN A 175 -3.69 15.71 6.31
N GLY A 176 -4.13 16.05 5.10
CA GLY A 176 -5.14 17.11 5.06
C GLY A 176 -5.02 18.06 3.91
N SER A 177 -3.78 18.48 3.74
CA SER A 177 -3.44 19.86 3.51
C SER A 177 -2.08 19.95 2.86
N HIS A 178 -1.83 21.07 2.21
CA HIS A 178 -0.56 21.34 1.57
C HIS A 178 0.48 21.81 2.59
N SER A 179 1.73 21.41 2.37
CA SER A 179 2.91 21.86 3.12
C SER A 179 3.88 22.57 2.19
N ARG A 180 4.77 23.43 2.70
CA ARG A 180 5.75 24.13 1.87
C ARG A 180 6.86 23.21 1.39
N ASP A 181 7.38 22.39 2.31
CA ASP A 181 8.46 21.44 2.07
C ASP A 181 8.14 20.06 2.70
N LEU A 182 9.04 19.09 2.49
CA LEU A 182 8.90 17.75 3.05
C LEU A 182 8.92 17.74 4.59
N LYS A 183 9.80 18.54 5.21
CA LYS A 183 9.96 18.58 6.67
C LYS A 183 8.69 19.07 7.36
N GLU A 184 8.05 20.10 6.81
CA GLU A 184 6.75 20.58 7.27
C GLU A 184 5.66 19.51 7.11
N ALA A 185 5.67 18.78 6.00
CA ALA A 185 4.70 17.70 5.76
C ALA A 185 4.86 16.55 6.76
N GLN A 186 6.10 16.15 7.06
CA GLN A 186 6.41 15.15 8.09
C GLN A 186 5.99 15.63 9.49
N LYS A 187 6.35 16.86 9.87
CA LYS A 187 5.99 17.44 11.17
C LYS A 187 4.48 17.51 11.38
N LYS A 188 3.72 17.91 10.36
CA LYS A 188 2.25 17.89 10.41
C LYS A 188 1.71 16.47 10.57
N ASN A 189 2.40 15.47 10.02
CA ASN A 189 1.96 14.08 10.08
C ASN A 189 2.11 13.45 11.47
N GLU A 190 3.02 13.95 12.31
CA GLU A 190 3.23 13.48 13.69
C GLU A 190 1.93 13.49 14.51
N THR A 191 1.07 14.48 14.27
CA THR A 191 -0.22 14.66 14.96
C THR A 191 -1.44 14.57 14.04
N ALA A 192 -1.27 14.09 12.80
CA ALA A 192 -2.38 13.98 11.84
C ALA A 192 -3.39 12.90 12.25
N GLU A 193 -4.60 12.98 11.71
CA GLU A 193 -5.61 11.92 11.89
C GLU A 193 -5.12 10.60 11.28
N SER A 194 -4.52 10.65 10.08
CA SER A 194 -3.91 9.50 9.41
C SER A 194 -2.38 9.55 9.49
N ARG A 195 -1.83 8.93 10.55
CA ARG A 195 -0.39 8.96 10.83
C ARG A 195 0.35 7.88 10.06
N CYS A 196 1.44 8.27 9.42
CA CYS A 196 2.43 7.35 8.85
C CYS A 196 3.26 6.77 9.99
N ILE A 197 3.00 5.52 10.37
CA ILE A 197 3.76 4.82 11.41
C ILE A 197 4.91 3.99 10.85
N GLY A 198 4.94 3.83 9.52
CA GLY A 198 5.96 3.12 8.80
C GLY A 198 5.90 3.51 7.33
N LEU A 199 7.07 3.72 6.73
CA LEU A 199 7.21 3.95 5.30
C LEU A 199 8.16 2.90 4.72
N THR A 200 7.69 2.24 3.66
CA THR A 200 8.42 1.23 2.88
C THR A 200 8.72 1.77 1.50
N ILE A 201 9.98 1.70 1.09
CA ILE A 201 10.42 2.05 -0.27
C ILE A 201 10.94 0.79 -0.96
N GLU A 202 10.36 0.47 -2.10
CA GLU A 202 10.87 -0.57 -2.99
C GLU A 202 12.04 -0.04 -3.84
N THR A 203 13.12 -0.81 -3.91
CA THR A 203 14.25 -0.48 -4.75
C THR A 203 15.00 -1.71 -5.27
N ARG A 204 15.91 -1.46 -6.21
CA ARG A 204 16.88 -2.43 -6.69
C ARG A 204 18.13 -2.39 -5.81
N PRO A 205 18.81 -3.52 -5.59
CA PRO A 205 20.04 -3.56 -4.79
C PRO A 205 21.13 -2.57 -5.23
N ASP A 206 21.35 -2.41 -6.54
CA ASP A 206 22.37 -1.49 -7.08
C ASP A 206 22.05 0.00 -6.83
N TRP A 207 20.79 0.33 -6.51
CA TRP A 207 20.29 1.67 -6.19
C TRP A 207 19.98 1.85 -4.69
N CYS A 208 20.67 1.08 -3.84
CA CYS A 208 20.61 1.15 -2.38
C CYS A 208 22.01 1.33 -1.76
N ARG A 209 22.78 2.27 -2.33
CA ARG A 209 24.09 2.72 -1.82
C ARG A 209 23.94 3.81 -0.76
N ILE A 210 25.04 4.18 -0.08
CA ILE A 210 25.08 5.18 1.01
C ILE A 210 24.24 6.44 0.71
N GLN A 211 24.50 7.11 -0.41
CA GLN A 211 23.77 8.32 -0.81
C GLN A 211 22.25 8.12 -0.96
N HIS A 212 21.81 6.91 -1.35
CA HIS A 212 20.39 6.59 -1.48
C HIS A 212 19.79 6.31 -0.10
N ILE A 213 20.55 5.66 0.80
CA ILE A 213 20.13 5.40 2.17
C ILE A 213 19.91 6.71 2.94
N ASP A 214 20.81 7.67 2.79
CA ASP A 214 20.65 9.00 3.40
C ASP A 214 19.32 9.64 2.97
N LYS A 215 19.01 9.60 1.67
CA LYS A 215 17.72 10.11 1.15
C LYS A 215 16.52 9.32 1.64
N ILE A 216 16.61 8.00 1.68
CA ILE A 216 15.56 7.11 2.22
C ILE A 216 15.26 7.46 3.69
N LEU A 217 16.30 7.71 4.50
CA LEU A 217 16.15 8.17 5.89
C LEU A 217 15.54 9.56 5.97
N GLU A 218 15.99 10.52 5.14
CA GLU A 218 15.39 11.87 5.06
C GLU A 218 13.89 11.82 4.71
N PHE A 219 13.46 10.86 3.88
CA PHE A 219 12.05 10.63 3.57
C PHE A 219 11.23 10.10 4.74
N GLY A 220 11.88 9.64 5.82
CA GLY A 220 11.24 9.02 6.98
C GLY A 220 10.94 7.53 6.76
N ALA A 221 11.64 6.87 5.85
CA ALA A 221 11.46 5.44 5.63
C ALA A 221 11.96 4.63 6.83
N THR A 222 11.26 3.53 7.09
CA THR A 222 11.55 2.60 8.19
C THR A 222 11.88 1.19 7.69
N ARG A 223 11.56 0.93 6.41
CA ARG A 223 11.77 -0.34 5.73
C ARG A 223 12.16 -0.10 4.28
N ILE A 224 13.05 -0.93 3.78
CA ILE A 224 13.31 -1.06 2.35
C ILE A 224 12.92 -2.46 1.88
N GLU A 225 12.43 -2.53 0.66
CA GLU A 225 12.23 -3.80 -0.03
C GLU A 225 13.19 -3.88 -1.22
N LEU A 226 14.06 -4.88 -1.19
CA LEU A 226 15.09 -5.12 -2.19
C LEU A 226 14.62 -6.17 -3.18
N GLY A 227 14.66 -5.80 -4.46
CA GLY A 227 14.37 -6.71 -5.56
C GLY A 227 15.47 -7.75 -5.84
N VAL A 228 15.78 -8.64 -4.88
CA VAL A 228 16.84 -9.66 -4.96
C VAL A 228 16.54 -10.72 -6.03
N GLN A 229 15.32 -11.24 -6.05
CA GLN A 229 14.79 -12.28 -6.94
C GLN A 229 15.42 -13.67 -6.74
N THR A 230 16.74 -13.77 -6.74
CA THR A 230 17.50 -15.03 -6.59
C THR A 230 18.91 -14.75 -6.08
N THR A 231 19.53 -15.71 -5.41
CA THR A 231 20.93 -15.63 -4.92
C THR A 231 21.97 -16.17 -5.91
N PHE A 232 21.58 -16.38 -7.18
CA PHE A 232 22.49 -16.86 -8.24
C PHE A 232 22.78 -15.79 -9.30
N ASP A 233 24.02 -15.29 -9.35
CA ASP A 233 24.45 -14.31 -10.35
C ASP A 233 24.27 -14.81 -11.80
N SER A 234 24.44 -16.11 -12.03
CA SER A 234 24.24 -16.72 -13.35
C SER A 234 22.80 -16.58 -13.85
N LEU A 235 21.80 -16.64 -12.95
CA LEU A 235 20.40 -16.39 -13.28
C LEU A 235 20.11 -14.90 -13.44
N LEU A 236 20.64 -14.06 -12.54
CA LEU A 236 20.51 -12.60 -12.65
C LEU A 236 21.00 -12.09 -14.01
N TYR A 237 22.16 -12.57 -14.45
CA TYR A 237 22.75 -12.25 -15.76
C TYR A 237 21.86 -12.73 -16.91
N LYS A 238 21.40 -13.99 -16.92
CA LYS A 238 20.50 -14.54 -17.96
C LYS A 238 19.21 -13.75 -18.08
N MET A 239 18.67 -13.26 -16.96
CA MET A 239 17.47 -12.43 -16.92
C MET A 239 17.71 -10.96 -17.26
N LYS A 240 18.96 -10.57 -17.57
CA LYS A 240 19.36 -9.18 -17.80
C LYS A 240 18.99 -8.26 -16.63
N ARG A 241 19.17 -8.75 -15.39
CA ARG A 241 19.07 -7.92 -14.19
C ARG A 241 20.31 -7.04 -14.11
N GLY A 242 20.14 -5.76 -13.78
CA GLY A 242 21.24 -4.81 -13.65
C GLY A 242 21.92 -4.80 -12.28
N HIS A 243 21.92 -5.90 -11.53
CA HIS A 243 22.59 -6.02 -10.23
C HIS A 243 23.08 -7.45 -10.02
N THR A 244 23.98 -7.59 -9.06
CA THR A 244 24.60 -8.85 -8.62
C THR A 244 24.18 -9.23 -7.20
N VAL A 245 24.52 -10.44 -6.78
CA VAL A 245 24.38 -10.88 -5.39
C VAL A 245 25.23 -9.99 -4.47
N THR A 246 26.41 -9.55 -4.91
CA THR A 246 27.25 -8.60 -4.15
C THR A 246 26.55 -7.27 -3.90
N ASP A 247 25.81 -6.73 -4.88
CA ASP A 247 25.01 -5.52 -4.67
C ASP A 247 23.93 -5.75 -3.60
N THR A 248 23.33 -6.94 -3.56
CA THR A 248 22.36 -7.33 -2.51
C THR A 248 23.00 -7.36 -1.14
N ILE A 249 24.13 -8.04 -0.99
CA ILE A 249 24.88 -8.11 0.27
C ILE A 249 25.22 -6.70 0.77
N LEU A 250 25.78 -5.86 -0.10
CA LEU A 250 26.15 -4.50 0.26
C LEU A 250 24.94 -3.64 0.65
N ALA A 251 23.87 -3.67 -0.15
CA ALA A 251 22.64 -2.95 0.14
C ALA A 251 22.03 -3.35 1.49
N THR A 252 22.01 -4.65 1.78
CA THR A 252 21.51 -5.18 3.05
C THR A 252 22.34 -4.73 4.21
N LYS A 253 23.67 -4.87 4.13
CA LYS A 253 24.57 -4.41 5.18
C LYS A 253 24.36 -2.93 5.49
N LEU A 254 24.42 -2.07 4.46
CA LEU A 254 24.27 -0.63 4.66
C LEU A 254 22.90 -0.26 5.23
N ALA A 255 21.82 -0.89 4.76
CA ALA A 255 20.48 -0.63 5.27
C ALA A 255 20.30 -1.09 6.73
N LYS A 256 20.88 -2.24 7.09
CA LYS A 256 20.86 -2.76 8.47
C LYS A 256 21.69 -1.90 9.40
N ASP A 257 22.88 -1.47 8.98
CA ASP A 257 23.74 -0.56 9.73
C ASP A 257 23.07 0.82 9.94
N ALA A 258 22.23 1.24 9.00
CA ALA A 258 21.39 2.44 9.11
C ALA A 258 20.09 2.26 9.94
N GLY A 259 19.84 1.06 10.48
CA GLY A 259 18.66 0.79 11.31
C GLY A 259 17.36 0.53 10.54
N LEU A 260 17.42 0.37 9.22
CA LEU A 260 16.25 0.06 8.40
C LEU A 260 15.87 -1.43 8.50
N LYS A 261 14.57 -1.71 8.46
CA LYS A 261 14.08 -3.06 8.21
C LYS A 261 14.36 -3.43 6.75
N VAL A 262 14.83 -4.64 6.49
CA VAL A 262 15.13 -5.12 5.13
C VAL A 262 14.18 -6.25 4.78
N CYS A 263 13.51 -6.12 3.64
CA CYS A 263 12.68 -7.15 3.04
C CYS A 263 13.28 -7.57 1.70
N TYR A 264 13.32 -8.86 1.41
CA TYR A 264 13.75 -9.37 0.10
C TYR A 264 12.53 -9.81 -0.71
N HIS A 265 12.40 -9.26 -1.91
CA HIS A 265 11.50 -9.79 -2.91
C HIS A 265 12.18 -10.95 -3.65
N MET A 266 11.71 -12.18 -3.39
CA MET A 266 12.23 -13.42 -3.98
C MET A 266 11.26 -13.98 -5.03
N MET A 267 11.79 -14.52 -6.13
CA MET A 267 11.00 -15.09 -7.22
C MET A 267 11.48 -16.51 -7.55
N PRO A 268 10.78 -17.55 -7.08
CA PRO A 268 10.97 -18.91 -7.57
C PRO A 268 10.50 -19.05 -9.03
N GLY A 269 10.95 -20.09 -9.73
CA GLY A 269 10.50 -20.42 -11.09
C GLY A 269 10.97 -19.44 -12.16
N LEU A 270 12.08 -18.74 -11.92
CA LEU A 270 12.66 -17.84 -12.91
C LEU A 270 13.18 -18.61 -14.15
N PRO A 271 13.22 -17.98 -15.34
CA PRO A 271 13.75 -18.62 -16.54
C PRO A 271 15.17 -19.18 -16.32
N GLY A 272 15.30 -20.50 -16.44
CA GLY A 272 16.57 -21.21 -16.21
C GLY A 272 16.83 -21.65 -14.76
N SER A 273 15.92 -21.36 -13.81
CA SER A 273 15.95 -21.93 -12.46
C SER A 273 15.37 -23.34 -12.44
N THR A 274 15.77 -24.12 -11.44
CA THR A 274 15.18 -25.42 -11.11
C THR A 274 14.61 -25.38 -9.69
N MET A 275 13.75 -26.35 -9.35
CA MET A 275 13.19 -26.44 -8.01
C MET A 275 14.28 -26.54 -6.93
N ASP A 276 15.38 -27.25 -7.20
CA ASP A 276 16.49 -27.39 -6.26
C ASP A 276 17.27 -26.09 -6.11
N MET A 277 17.47 -25.34 -7.20
CA MET A 277 18.05 -23.99 -7.13
C MET A 277 17.18 -23.04 -6.32
N ASP A 278 15.86 -23.04 -6.51
CA ASP A 278 14.96 -22.17 -5.74
C ASP A 278 15.02 -22.48 -4.24
N LYS A 279 15.02 -23.78 -3.87
CA LYS A 279 15.19 -24.21 -2.47
C LYS A 279 16.54 -23.75 -1.90
N GLU A 280 17.62 -23.95 -2.65
CA GLU A 280 18.96 -23.53 -2.22
C GLU A 280 19.04 -22.01 -2.08
N SER A 281 18.36 -21.25 -2.93
CA SER A 281 18.31 -19.79 -2.83
C SER A 281 17.68 -19.33 -1.52
N PHE A 282 16.58 -19.97 -1.10
CA PHE A 282 15.98 -19.67 0.21
C PHE A 282 16.86 -20.12 1.37
N ARG A 283 17.50 -21.30 1.29
CA ARG A 283 18.44 -21.76 2.31
C ARG A 283 19.58 -20.75 2.50
N THR A 284 20.17 -20.31 1.39
CA THR A 284 21.24 -19.32 1.37
C THR A 284 20.84 -18.04 2.11
N ILE A 285 19.63 -17.52 1.91
CA ILE A 285 19.18 -16.26 2.53
C ILE A 285 19.17 -16.31 4.06
N PHE A 286 18.98 -17.48 4.66
CA PHE A 286 18.87 -17.63 6.12
C PHE A 286 20.11 -18.26 6.76
N GLU A 287 20.93 -18.96 6.00
CA GLU A 287 22.12 -19.68 6.51
C GLU A 287 23.45 -19.02 6.13
N ASP A 288 23.50 -18.25 5.05
CA ASP A 288 24.72 -17.56 4.63
C ASP A 288 25.00 -16.36 5.55
N PRO A 289 26.18 -16.28 6.18
CA PRO A 289 26.49 -15.22 7.14
C PRO A 289 26.83 -13.86 6.49
N ARG A 290 26.95 -13.79 5.16
CA ARG A 290 27.36 -12.57 4.43
C ARG A 290 26.28 -11.50 4.37
#